data_AF-A0A963NG40-F1
#
_entry.id   AF-A0A963NG40-F1
#
_cell.length_a   1.000
_cell.length_b   1.000
_cell.length_c   1.000
_cell.angle_alpha   90.00
_cell.angle_beta   90.00
_cell.angle_gamma   90.00
#
_symmetry.space_group_name_H-M   'P 1'
#
loop_
_entity.id
_entity.type
_entity.pdbx_description
1 polymer ?
#
loop_
_entity_poly.entity_id
_entity_poly.type
_entity_poly.pdbx_seq_one_letter_code
_entity_poly.pdbx_strand_id
1 'polypeptide(L)'
;DNQEDKEPLFDTVDTLKDTLRIFAEMVGGQVNSATGQKEGGITVNAQAMEDAAKKGYATATDLADYLVKKGLPFRDAHETVAHAVKAAQSHACDLSELPLAVLQGFHPQIEKDVYECLSLRGSLNARSTLGGTAPIQVQAQIERHRARLG
;
A
#
# COMPACT_ATOMS: atom_id res chain seq x y z
N ASP A 1 40.28 8.10 26.45
CA ASP A 1 41.07 6.87 26.54
C ASP A 1 40.67 6.00 25.36
N ASN A 2 41.62 5.48 24.59
CA ASN A 2 41.37 4.70 23.37
C ASN A 2 41.38 3.18 23.64
N GLN A 3 41.36 2.77 24.92
CA GLN A 3 41.26 1.35 25.28
C GLN A 3 39.80 0.85 25.20
N GLU A 4 38.83 1.69 25.58
CA GLU A 4 37.39 1.39 25.68
C GLU A 4 36.62 1.42 24.34
N ASP A 5 37.28 1.66 23.21
CA ASP A 5 36.63 1.79 21.89
C ASP A 5 36.29 0.43 21.24
N LYS A 6 37.01 -0.65 21.62
CA LYS A 6 36.93 -1.96 20.98
C LYS A 6 35.69 -2.76 21.39
N GLU A 7 35.44 -2.88 22.68
CA GLU A 7 34.31 -3.66 23.20
C GLU A 7 32.96 -3.21 22.62
N PRO A 8 32.58 -1.90 22.66
CA PRO A 8 31.32 -1.47 22.07
C PRO A 8 31.29 -1.61 20.54
N LEU A 9 32.44 -1.47 19.87
CA LEU A 9 32.53 -1.67 18.42
C LEU A 9 32.29 -3.13 18.04
N PHE A 10 32.95 -4.07 18.73
CA PHE A 10 32.81 -5.50 18.48
C PHE A 10 31.40 -5.98 18.80
N ASP A 11 30.84 -5.58 19.94
CA ASP A 11 29.46 -5.90 20.31
C ASP A 11 28.45 -5.40 19.26
N THR A 12 28.66 -4.18 18.73
CA THR A 12 27.81 -3.63 17.65
C THR A 12 27.93 -4.46 16.37
N VAL A 13 29.14 -4.82 15.96
CA VAL A 13 29.39 -5.60 14.75
C VAL A 13 28.76 -6.99 14.86
N ASP A 14 28.96 -7.66 15.99
CA ASP A 14 28.43 -8.99 16.24
C ASP A 14 26.90 -8.97 16.26
N THR A 15 26.30 -8.01 16.96
CA THR A 15 24.85 -7.81 17.01
C THR A 15 24.26 -7.56 15.63
N LEU A 16 24.86 -6.66 14.83
CA LEU A 16 24.36 -6.34 13.50
C LEU A 16 24.46 -7.54 12.56
N LYS A 17 25.58 -8.28 12.61
CA LYS A 17 25.80 -9.46 11.77
C LYS A 17 24.74 -10.53 12.04
N ASP A 18 24.50 -10.84 13.31
CA ASP A 18 23.51 -11.85 13.70
C ASP A 18 22.09 -11.39 13.38
N THR A 19 21.78 -10.13 13.68
CA THR A 19 20.46 -9.54 13.39
C THR A 19 20.15 -9.58 11.90
N LEU A 20 21.06 -9.10 11.05
CA LEU A 20 20.85 -9.08 9.59
C LEU A 20 20.68 -10.48 9.01
N ARG A 21 21.43 -11.48 9.52
CA ARG A 21 21.27 -12.87 9.13
C ARG A 21 19.88 -13.39 9.48
N ILE A 22 19.44 -13.19 10.71
CA ILE A 22 18.11 -13.61 11.18
C ILE A 22 17.01 -12.96 10.33
N PHE A 23 17.10 -11.66 10.04
CA PHE A 23 16.12 -10.98 9.18
C PHE A 23 16.09 -11.54 7.76
N ALA A 24 17.25 -11.82 7.16
CA ALA A 24 17.32 -12.40 5.83
C ALA A 24 16.65 -13.79 5.76
N GLU A 25 16.91 -14.64 6.76
CA GLU A 25 16.31 -15.97 6.87
C GLU A 25 14.79 -15.89 7.17
N MET A 26 14.39 -14.99 8.07
CA MET A 26 12.98 -14.77 8.43
C MET A 26 12.15 -14.24 7.26
N VAL A 27 12.69 -13.34 6.45
CA VAL A 27 11.97 -12.78 5.29
C VAL A 27 12.04 -13.71 4.08
N GLY A 28 13.24 -14.17 3.73
CA GLY A 28 13.52 -14.85 2.46
C GLY A 28 13.51 -16.39 2.49
N GLY A 29 13.37 -16.97 3.69
CA GLY A 29 13.52 -18.40 3.94
C GLY A 29 14.98 -18.87 3.82
N GLN A 30 15.21 -20.12 4.19
CA GLN A 30 16.52 -20.77 4.14
C GLN A 30 16.48 -22.00 3.25
N VAL A 31 17.59 -22.31 2.56
CA VAL A 31 17.67 -23.52 1.74
C VAL A 31 17.87 -24.71 2.67
N ASN A 32 16.95 -25.68 2.62
CA ASN A 32 17.12 -26.94 3.31
C ASN A 32 18.19 -27.77 2.58
N SER A 33 19.28 -28.07 3.26
CA SER A 33 20.43 -28.79 2.69
C SER A 33 20.12 -30.22 2.26
N ALA A 34 19.07 -30.84 2.79
CA ALA A 34 18.65 -32.20 2.42
C ALA A 34 17.72 -32.22 1.19
N THR A 35 16.87 -31.21 1.02
CA THR A 35 15.86 -31.16 -0.07
C THR A 35 16.25 -30.21 -1.21
N GLY A 36 17.16 -29.28 -0.97
CA GLY A 36 17.52 -28.20 -1.88
C GLY A 36 16.43 -27.12 -2.01
N GLN A 37 15.32 -27.23 -1.29
CA GLN A 37 14.20 -26.28 -1.37
C GLN A 37 14.31 -25.20 -0.31
N LYS A 38 13.76 -24.01 -0.59
CA LYS A 38 13.62 -22.97 0.43
C LYS A 38 12.49 -23.33 1.39
N GLU A 39 12.79 -23.27 2.68
CA GLU A 39 11.85 -23.51 3.79
C GLU A 39 11.84 -22.32 4.75
N GLY A 40 10.72 -22.13 5.45
CA GLY A 40 10.48 -20.93 6.26
C GLY A 40 10.23 -19.68 5.41
N GLY A 41 10.49 -18.50 5.97
CA GLY A 41 10.22 -17.23 5.32
C GLY A 41 8.80 -16.69 5.58
N ILE A 42 8.57 -15.44 5.20
CA ILE A 42 7.25 -14.82 5.28
C ILE A 42 6.35 -15.40 4.18
N THR A 43 5.13 -15.78 4.55
CA THR A 43 4.06 -16.15 3.61
C THR A 43 2.98 -15.07 3.59
N VAL A 44 2.42 -14.85 2.40
CA VAL A 44 1.38 -13.83 2.18
C VAL A 44 0.00 -14.49 2.19
N ASN A 45 -0.86 -14.08 3.12
CA ASN A 45 -2.28 -14.38 3.05
C ASN A 45 -2.99 -13.32 2.21
N ALA A 46 -2.99 -13.52 0.89
CA ALA A 46 -3.49 -12.54 -0.07
C ALA A 46 -4.95 -12.14 0.20
N GLN A 47 -5.82 -13.12 0.50
CA GLN A 47 -7.23 -12.88 0.75
C GLN A 47 -7.45 -11.98 1.97
N ALA A 48 -6.82 -12.33 3.10
CA ALA A 48 -6.94 -11.53 4.33
C ALA A 48 -6.40 -10.10 4.14
N MET A 49 -5.32 -9.93 3.37
CA MET A 49 -4.77 -8.61 3.06
C MET A 49 -5.70 -7.80 2.15
N GLU A 50 -6.30 -8.41 1.14
CA GLU A 50 -7.26 -7.73 0.26
C GLU A 50 -8.52 -7.31 1.04
N ASP A 51 -9.06 -8.20 1.88
CA ASP A 51 -10.22 -7.91 2.72
C ASP A 51 -9.94 -6.81 3.75
N ALA A 52 -8.71 -6.71 4.25
CA ALA A 52 -8.28 -5.62 5.11
C ALA A 52 -8.15 -4.30 4.34
N ALA A 53 -7.63 -4.33 3.11
CA ALA A 53 -7.46 -3.13 2.28
C ALA A 53 -8.80 -2.53 1.84
N LYS A 54 -9.86 -3.34 1.69
CA LYS A 54 -11.23 -2.87 1.44
C LYS A 54 -11.85 -2.15 2.64
N LYS A 55 -11.31 -2.33 3.85
CA LYS A 55 -11.84 -1.72 5.07
C LYS A 55 -11.25 -0.33 5.26
N GLY A 56 -12.06 0.58 5.82
CA GLY A 56 -11.58 1.89 6.27
C GLY A 56 -11.57 2.99 5.21
N TYR A 57 -12.29 2.81 4.10
CA TYR A 57 -12.49 3.84 3.08
C TYR A 57 -11.18 4.40 2.50
N ALA A 58 -10.18 3.55 2.30
CA ALA A 58 -8.87 3.96 1.79
C ALA A 58 -8.94 4.69 0.43
N THR A 59 -9.98 4.39 -0.36
CA THR A 59 -10.25 5.01 -1.67
C THR A 59 -10.97 6.36 -1.58
N ALA A 60 -11.28 6.87 -0.38
CA ALA A 60 -11.85 8.20 -0.18
C ALA A 60 -10.94 9.29 -0.75
N THR A 61 -9.62 9.17 -0.58
CA THR A 61 -8.65 10.10 -1.17
C THR A 61 -8.69 10.05 -2.70
N ASP A 62 -8.91 8.88 -3.30
CA ASP A 62 -9.05 8.75 -4.76
C ASP A 62 -10.33 9.44 -5.28
N LEU A 63 -11.43 9.40 -4.50
CA LEU A 63 -12.64 10.15 -4.83
C LEU A 63 -12.43 11.67 -4.75
N ALA A 64 -11.64 12.15 -3.79
CA ALA A 64 -11.29 13.57 -3.71
C ALA A 64 -10.44 13.98 -4.92
N ASP A 65 -9.41 13.19 -5.27
CA ASP A 65 -8.58 13.41 -6.46
C ASP A 65 -9.42 13.40 -7.75
N TYR A 66 -10.42 12.51 -7.84
CA TYR A 66 -11.36 12.45 -8.95
C TYR A 66 -12.16 13.76 -9.10
N LEU A 67 -12.73 14.28 -8.01
CA LEU A 67 -13.47 15.55 -8.04
C LEU A 67 -12.57 16.74 -8.37
N VAL A 68 -11.34 16.75 -7.85
CA VAL A 68 -10.35 17.78 -8.17
C VAL A 68 -10.01 17.78 -9.65
N LYS A 69 -9.84 16.60 -10.26
CA LYS A 69 -9.63 16.48 -11.71
C LYS A 69 -10.82 16.99 -12.53
N LYS A 70 -12.04 16.97 -11.96
CA LYS A 70 -13.25 17.55 -12.58
C LYS A 70 -13.44 19.05 -12.30
N GLY A 71 -12.49 19.67 -11.59
CA GLY A 71 -12.42 21.12 -11.39
C GLY A 71 -12.90 21.60 -10.03
N LEU A 72 -13.27 20.70 -9.11
CA LEU A 72 -13.65 21.07 -7.75
C LEU A 72 -12.40 21.43 -6.92
N PRO A 73 -12.35 22.56 -6.20
CA PRO A 73 -11.23 22.84 -5.31
C PRO A 73 -11.05 21.74 -4.26
N PHE A 74 -9.79 21.42 -3.91
CA PHE A 74 -9.48 20.30 -3.03
C PHE A 74 -10.21 20.36 -1.68
N ARG A 75 -10.35 21.56 -1.10
CA ARG A 75 -11.09 21.75 0.15
C ARG A 75 -12.54 21.28 0.03
N ASP A 76 -13.21 21.67 -1.04
CA ASP A 76 -14.62 21.34 -1.27
C ASP A 76 -14.76 19.85 -1.63
N ALA A 77 -13.84 19.31 -2.44
CA ALA A 77 -13.77 17.88 -2.74
C ALA A 77 -13.61 17.03 -1.47
N HIS A 78 -12.71 17.43 -0.57
CA HIS A 78 -12.50 16.75 0.70
C HIS A 78 -13.76 16.78 1.58
N GLU A 79 -14.48 17.90 1.62
CA GLU A 79 -15.76 18.02 2.36
C GLU A 79 -16.85 17.14 1.74
N THR A 80 -17.02 17.15 0.42
CA THR A 80 -17.94 16.26 -0.30
C THR A 80 -17.66 14.79 0.02
N VAL A 81 -16.39 14.37 -0.01
CA VAL A 81 -15.97 13.00 0.29
C VAL A 81 -16.24 12.63 1.74
N ALA A 82 -16.02 13.54 2.70
CA ALA A 82 -16.32 13.29 4.10
C ALA A 82 -17.81 12.97 4.32
N HIS A 83 -18.71 13.65 3.59
CA HIS A 83 -20.13 13.33 3.60
C HIS A 83 -20.44 11.97 2.96
N ALA A 84 -19.81 11.64 1.84
CA ALA A 84 -19.96 10.34 1.19
C ALA A 84 -19.50 9.18 2.10
N VAL A 85 -18.35 9.33 2.77
CA VAL A 85 -17.83 8.35 3.74
C VAL A 85 -18.81 8.17 4.91
N LYS A 86 -19.32 9.27 5.47
CA LYS A 86 -20.32 9.21 6.55
C LYS A 86 -21.58 8.47 6.11
N ALA A 87 -22.04 8.67 4.87
CA ALA A 87 -23.18 7.96 4.34
C ALA A 87 -22.90 6.47 4.16
N ALA A 88 -21.74 6.10 3.59
CA ALA A 88 -21.33 4.70 3.44
C ALA A 88 -21.25 3.99 4.80
N GLN A 89 -20.66 4.64 5.81
CA GLN A 89 -20.63 4.14 7.20
C GLN A 89 -22.03 3.89 7.75
N SER A 90 -22.96 4.83 7.53
CA SER A 90 -24.34 4.71 8.01
C SER A 90 -25.10 3.56 7.34
N HIS A 91 -24.71 3.19 6.12
CA HIS A 91 -25.28 2.05 5.38
C HIS A 91 -24.48 0.75 5.57
N ALA A 92 -23.42 0.78 6.39
CA ALA A 92 -22.50 -0.34 6.61
C ALA A 92 -21.93 -0.94 5.31
N CYS A 93 -21.61 -0.07 4.35
CA CYS A 93 -21.05 -0.44 3.04
C CYS A 93 -19.77 0.35 2.72
N ASP A 94 -19.05 -0.08 1.69
CA ASP A 94 -17.93 0.66 1.12
C ASP A 94 -18.39 1.79 0.18
N LEU A 95 -17.53 2.78 -0.10
CA LEU A 95 -17.83 3.84 -1.06
C LEU A 95 -18.15 3.29 -2.45
N SER A 96 -17.45 2.22 -2.88
CA SER A 96 -17.69 1.57 -4.16
C SER A 96 -19.05 0.87 -4.27
N GLU A 97 -19.72 0.64 -3.13
CA GLU A 97 -21.03 -0.02 -3.06
C GLU A 97 -22.19 0.98 -3.06
N LEU A 98 -21.92 2.29 -2.90
CA LEU A 98 -22.94 3.32 -2.99
C LEU A 98 -23.48 3.43 -4.43
N PRO A 99 -24.81 3.44 -4.64
CA PRO A 99 -25.38 3.65 -5.97
C PRO A 99 -24.98 4.99 -6.58
N LEU A 100 -24.82 5.05 -7.90
CA LEU A 100 -24.38 6.26 -8.60
C LEU A 100 -25.29 7.46 -8.30
N ALA A 101 -26.61 7.23 -8.20
CA ALA A 101 -27.57 8.27 -7.87
C ALA A 101 -27.33 8.87 -6.45
N VAL A 102 -26.89 8.03 -5.50
CA VAL A 102 -26.52 8.49 -4.15
C VAL A 102 -25.24 9.31 -4.21
N LEU A 103 -24.24 8.83 -4.96
CA LEU A 103 -22.98 9.55 -5.15
C LEU A 103 -23.20 10.92 -5.83
N GLN A 104 -24.05 10.97 -6.85
CA GLN A 104 -24.45 12.21 -7.54
C GLN A 104 -25.19 13.19 -6.61
N GLY A 105 -25.84 12.68 -5.56
CA GLY A 105 -26.40 13.52 -4.50
C GLY A 105 -25.36 14.31 -3.72
N PHE A 106 -24.10 13.86 -3.66
CA PHE A 106 -23.00 14.61 -3.05
C PHE A 106 -22.37 15.60 -4.02
N HIS A 107 -22.21 15.22 -5.29
CA HIS A 107 -21.73 16.15 -6.31
C HIS A 107 -22.19 15.74 -7.72
N PRO A 108 -22.80 16.66 -8.51
CA PRO A 108 -23.42 16.34 -9.80
C PRO A 108 -22.44 15.92 -10.89
N GLN A 109 -21.15 16.27 -10.78
CA GLN A 109 -20.11 15.84 -11.73
C GLN A 109 -19.63 14.39 -11.50
N ILE A 110 -20.16 13.68 -10.50
CA ILE A 110 -19.86 12.26 -10.31
C ILE A 110 -20.57 11.45 -11.41
N GLU A 111 -19.79 10.65 -12.13
CA GLU A 111 -20.24 9.83 -13.25
C GLU A 111 -19.88 8.36 -13.00
N LYS A 112 -20.28 7.49 -13.93
CA LYS A 112 -20.09 6.03 -13.78
C LYS A 112 -18.60 5.62 -13.69
N ASP A 113 -17.69 6.43 -14.21
CA ASP A 113 -16.24 6.25 -14.14
C ASP A 113 -15.69 6.34 -12.70
N VAL A 114 -16.45 6.89 -11.74
CA VAL A 114 -16.05 6.97 -10.32
C VAL A 114 -15.73 5.61 -9.71
N TYR A 115 -16.39 4.54 -10.16
CA TYR A 115 -16.15 3.20 -9.64
C TYR A 115 -14.78 2.65 -10.03
N GLU A 116 -14.15 3.21 -11.06
CA GLU A 116 -12.77 2.86 -11.41
C GLU A 116 -11.82 3.31 -10.29
N CYS A 117 -11.90 4.57 -9.86
CA CYS A 117 -11.03 5.09 -8.80
C CYS A 117 -11.39 4.56 -7.40
N LEU A 118 -12.66 4.17 -7.18
CA LEU A 118 -13.09 3.54 -5.93
C LEU A 118 -12.72 2.06 -5.83
N SER A 119 -12.24 1.43 -6.90
CA SER A 119 -11.70 0.08 -6.83
C SER A 119 -10.27 0.08 -6.29
N LEU A 120 -9.89 -0.95 -5.49
CA LEU A 120 -8.51 -1.11 -5.02
C LEU A 120 -7.51 -1.12 -6.19
N ARG A 121 -7.89 -1.75 -7.31
CA ARG A 121 -7.03 -1.85 -8.49
C ARG A 121 -6.84 -0.50 -9.16
N GLY A 122 -7.90 0.28 -9.31
CA GLY A 122 -7.84 1.62 -9.87
C GLY A 122 -7.05 2.59 -9.00
N SER A 123 -7.26 2.55 -7.67
CA SER A 123 -6.47 3.31 -6.70
C SER A 123 -4.97 3.00 -6.80
N LEU A 124 -4.59 1.72 -6.80
CA LEU A 124 -3.19 1.30 -6.99
C LEU A 124 -2.62 1.80 -8.33
N ASN A 125 -3.36 1.62 -9.43
CA ASN A 125 -2.91 2.03 -10.76
C ASN A 125 -2.80 3.57 -10.90
N ALA A 126 -3.60 4.35 -10.17
CA ALA A 126 -3.53 5.80 -10.20
C ALA A 126 -2.22 6.35 -9.62
N ARG A 127 -1.58 5.62 -8.69
CA ARG A 127 -0.28 5.98 -8.11
C ARG A 127 0.89 5.52 -9.01
N SER A 128 0.87 5.94 -10.27
CA SER A 128 1.86 5.55 -11.31
C SER A 128 3.02 6.53 -11.49
N THR A 129 3.22 7.44 -10.54
CA THR A 129 4.41 8.30 -10.50
C THR A 129 5.65 7.51 -10.04
N LEU A 130 6.85 8.03 -10.28
CA LEU A 130 8.09 7.42 -9.79
C LEU A 130 8.01 7.14 -8.29
N GLY A 131 8.23 5.88 -7.89
CA GLY A 131 8.14 5.43 -6.50
C GLY A 131 6.71 5.17 -5.99
N GLY A 132 5.71 5.29 -6.86
CA GLY A 132 4.32 4.98 -6.52
C GLY A 132 4.02 3.48 -6.42
N THR A 133 2.82 3.17 -5.95
CA THR A 133 2.38 1.79 -5.67
C THR A 133 1.76 1.08 -6.87
N ALA A 134 1.69 1.73 -8.04
CA ALA A 134 1.22 1.07 -9.25
C ALA A 134 2.10 -0.16 -9.58
N PRO A 135 1.52 -1.29 -10.01
CA PRO A 135 2.27 -2.51 -10.29
C PRO A 135 3.44 -2.32 -11.26
N ILE A 136 3.27 -1.46 -12.27
CA ILE A 136 4.33 -1.11 -13.23
C ILE A 136 5.51 -0.39 -12.55
N GLN A 137 5.24 0.49 -11.58
CA GLN A 137 6.26 1.20 -10.83
C GLN A 137 6.97 0.28 -9.84
N VAL A 138 6.23 -0.59 -9.16
CA VAL A 138 6.79 -1.60 -8.25
C VAL A 138 7.71 -2.56 -9.02
N GLN A 139 7.27 -3.05 -10.18
CA GLN A 139 8.06 -3.93 -11.04
C GLN A 139 9.35 -3.24 -11.51
N ALA A 140 9.25 -2.01 -12.02
CA ALA A 140 10.42 -1.23 -12.43
C ALA A 140 11.38 -0.99 -11.26
N GLN A 141 10.87 -0.79 -10.04
CA GLN A 141 11.70 -0.59 -8.85
C GLN A 141 12.38 -1.88 -8.40
N ILE A 142 11.71 -3.04 -8.50
CA ILE A 142 12.32 -4.36 -8.26
C ILE A 142 13.49 -4.58 -9.22
N GLU A 143 13.30 -4.30 -10.52
CA GLU A 143 14.34 -4.45 -11.53
C GLU A 143 15.54 -3.54 -11.27
N ARG A 144 15.29 -2.27 -10.92
CA ARG A 144 16.33 -1.32 -10.51
C ARG A 144 17.13 -1.82 -9.31
N HIS A 145 16.46 -2.39 -8.31
CA HIS A 145 17.12 -2.91 -7.12
C HIS A 145 17.94 -4.17 -7.39
N ARG A 146 17.45 -5.08 -8.25
CA ARG A 146 18.22 -6.24 -8.72
C ARG A 146 19.48 -5.78 -9.45
N ALA A 147 19.37 -4.88 -10.42
CA ALA A 147 20.52 -4.35 -11.14
C ALA A 147 21.55 -3.66 -10.22
N ARG A 148 21.10 -3.00 -9.14
CA ARG A 148 21.98 -2.35 -8.16
C ARG A 148 22.71 -3.35 -7.26
N LEU A 149 22.09 -4.47 -6.91
CA LEU A 149 22.60 -5.43 -5.93
C LEU A 149 23.39 -6.59 -6.57
N GLY A 150 23.24 -6.80 -7.88
CA GLY A 150 23.82 -7.95 -8.60
C GLY A 150 22.94 -9.19 -8.53
#